data_AF-A0A091DKU3-F1
#
_entry.id   AF-A0A091DKU3-F1
#
_cell.length_a   1.000
_cell.length_b   1.000
_cell.length_c   1.000
_cell.angle_alpha   90.00
_cell.angle_beta   90.00
_cell.angle_gamma   90.00
#
_symmetry.space_group_name_H-M   'P 1'
#
loop_
_entity.id
_entity.type
_entity.pdbx_description
1 polymer ?
#
loop_
_entity_poly.entity_id
_entity_poly.type
_entity_poly.pdbx_seq_one_letter_code
_entity_poly.pdbx_strand_id
1 'polypeptide(L)'
;MSSLRTLPRVLQFSWSKGEQQLPCHAVLPFGLNSQWSLPASAACHLAPLAWCGQIFGNGTGSPGLLLGDGLTGACRQQEIEEKLIEEETARRVEELVAKRVEEELEKRKDEIEREVLRRVEEAKRIMEKQLLEELERQRQAELAAQKAREEEERAKREELERILEENNRKIAEAQAKLAEEQLRIVEEQRKIHEERMKLEQERQRQQKEEQKIILGKGKSRPKLSFTLKSQD
;
A
#
# COMPACT_ATOMS: atom_id res chain seq x y z
N MET A 1 -54.50 19.70 -13.41
CA MET A 1 -53.65 19.14 -14.48
C MET A 1 -52.36 18.63 -13.88
N SER A 2 -52.44 17.39 -13.38
CA SER A 2 -51.29 16.58 -12.97
C SER A 2 -50.67 15.96 -14.22
N SER A 3 -49.34 15.84 -14.29
CA SER A 3 -48.61 14.68 -14.85
C SER A 3 -47.15 15.04 -15.16
N LEU A 4 -46.27 14.49 -14.33
CA LEU A 4 -45.12 13.66 -14.68
C LEU A 4 -44.27 14.05 -15.90
N ARG A 5 -42.96 14.19 -15.65
CA ARG A 5 -41.80 13.65 -16.41
C ARG A 5 -40.55 14.43 -15.98
N THR A 6 -39.36 13.88 -15.71
CA THR A 6 -38.82 12.51 -15.60
C THR A 6 -37.46 12.68 -14.92
N LEU A 7 -37.14 11.86 -13.91
CA LEU A 7 -35.79 11.74 -13.34
C LEU A 7 -34.87 11.01 -14.32
N PRO A 8 -33.57 11.36 -14.46
CA PRO A 8 -32.62 10.54 -15.17
C PRO A 8 -32.12 9.37 -14.31
N ARG A 9 -32.13 8.20 -14.94
CA ARG A 9 -31.57 6.92 -14.52
C ARG A 9 -30.02 6.98 -14.43
N VAL A 10 -29.51 6.43 -13.33
CA VAL A 10 -28.48 5.37 -13.27
C VAL A 10 -27.16 5.65 -13.99
N LEU A 11 -26.17 6.14 -13.22
CA LEU A 11 -24.77 5.75 -13.41
C LEU A 11 -24.51 4.50 -12.56
N GLN A 12 -24.48 3.35 -13.23
CA GLN A 12 -23.91 2.11 -12.72
C GLN A 12 -22.43 2.35 -12.41
N PHE A 13 -22.07 2.46 -11.13
CA PHE A 13 -20.70 2.16 -10.70
C PHE A 13 -20.65 0.67 -10.34
N SER A 14 -20.15 -0.12 -11.28
CA SER A 14 -19.70 -1.48 -11.01
C SER A 14 -18.44 -1.38 -10.13
N TRP A 15 -18.56 -1.72 -8.85
CA TRP A 15 -17.40 -2.15 -8.08
C TRP A 15 -17.36 -3.68 -8.13
N SER A 16 -16.46 -4.17 -8.99
CA SER A 16 -16.12 -5.59 -9.10
C SER A 16 -15.66 -6.13 -7.76
N LYS A 17 -16.29 -7.24 -7.34
CA LYS A 17 -15.66 -8.20 -6.43
C LYS A 17 -14.32 -8.58 -7.04
N GLY A 18 -13.22 -8.22 -6.38
CA GLY A 18 -11.91 -8.79 -6.65
C GLY A 18 -11.91 -10.25 -6.22
N GLU A 19 -12.12 -11.14 -7.19
CA GLU A 19 -11.70 -12.54 -7.12
C GLU A 19 -10.18 -12.59 -6.87
N GLN A 20 -9.79 -13.10 -5.70
CA GLN A 20 -8.46 -13.67 -5.54
C GLN A 20 -8.42 -14.98 -6.34
N GLN A 21 -7.98 -14.88 -7.59
CA GLN A 21 -7.51 -16.02 -8.36
C GLN A 21 -6.16 -16.46 -7.78
N LEU A 22 -6.16 -17.63 -7.14
CA LEU A 22 -4.96 -18.41 -6.88
C LEU A 22 -4.33 -18.83 -8.22
N PRO A 23 -3.03 -18.61 -8.45
CA PRO A 23 -2.38 -19.21 -9.60
C PRO A 23 -2.12 -20.70 -9.33
N CYS A 24 -2.92 -21.55 -9.98
CA CYS A 24 -2.55 -22.93 -10.29
C CYS A 24 -1.45 -22.91 -11.35
N HIS A 25 -0.19 -23.04 -10.95
CA HIS A 25 0.84 -23.60 -11.83
C HIS A 25 1.71 -24.58 -11.04
N ALA A 26 1.39 -25.85 -11.25
CA ALA A 26 2.23 -26.98 -10.91
C ALA A 26 3.42 -27.03 -11.86
N VAL A 27 4.64 -26.99 -11.32
CA VAL A 27 5.82 -27.68 -11.88
C VAL A 27 6.69 -28.12 -10.71
N LEU A 28 6.51 -29.37 -10.28
CA LEU A 28 7.54 -30.13 -9.57
C LEU A 28 7.74 -31.43 -10.35
N PRO A 29 8.98 -31.74 -10.77
CA PRO A 29 9.39 -33.11 -10.99
C PRO A 29 10.43 -33.55 -9.95
N PHE A 30 10.07 -34.65 -9.29
CA PHE A 30 10.88 -35.85 -9.09
C PHE A 30 12.29 -35.76 -8.48
N GLY A 31 12.46 -36.50 -7.37
CA GLY A 31 13.75 -37.11 -7.03
C GLY A 31 13.90 -37.55 -5.57
N LEU A 32 13.27 -38.68 -5.22
CA LEU A 32 13.74 -39.77 -4.32
C LEU A 32 14.63 -39.39 -3.10
N ASN A 33 14.39 -39.83 -1.87
CA ASN A 33 14.26 -41.24 -1.49
C ASN A 33 13.95 -41.35 0.02
N SER A 34 13.09 -42.32 0.36
CA SER A 34 12.97 -43.04 1.65
C SER A 34 12.96 -42.26 2.98
N GLN A 35 11.87 -42.40 3.75
CA GLN A 35 11.79 -43.36 4.87
C GLN A 35 10.64 -42.99 5.85
N TRP A 36 9.71 -43.95 6.03
CA TRP A 36 8.57 -44.04 6.97
C TRP A 36 7.26 -43.29 6.64
N SER A 37 6.29 -44.07 6.17
CA SER A 37 4.85 -43.80 6.31
C SER A 37 4.13 -45.14 6.49
N LEU A 38 3.43 -45.29 7.61
CA LEU A 38 2.26 -46.17 7.80
C LEU A 38 1.50 -45.65 9.04
N PRO A 39 0.18 -45.46 8.93
CA PRO A 39 -0.69 -46.14 9.89
C PRO A 39 -1.75 -46.95 9.14
N ALA A 40 -1.77 -48.25 9.40
CA ALA A 40 -2.79 -49.15 8.90
C ALA A 40 -3.95 -49.25 9.91
N SER A 41 -5.14 -49.04 9.38
CA SER A 41 -6.44 -49.55 9.79
C SER A 41 -6.39 -50.91 10.52
N ALA A 42 -7.16 -51.02 11.61
CA ALA A 42 -7.96 -52.22 11.88
C ALA A 42 -9.06 -51.92 12.90
N ALA A 43 -10.30 -51.82 12.41
CA ALA A 43 -11.48 -52.13 13.20
C ALA A 43 -11.56 -53.65 13.41
N CYS A 44 -11.66 -54.11 14.66
CA CYS A 44 -12.15 -55.45 14.98
C CYS A 44 -13.01 -55.42 16.25
N HIS A 45 -14.28 -55.69 16.05
CA HIS A 45 -15.14 -56.40 17.00
C HIS A 45 -14.43 -57.67 17.50
N LEU A 46 -14.59 -58.04 18.78
CA LEU A 46 -14.95 -59.40 19.21
C LEU A 46 -15.23 -59.50 20.72
N ALA A 47 -16.21 -60.36 21.00
CA ALA A 47 -16.94 -60.68 22.22
C ALA A 47 -16.11 -61.21 23.41
N PRO A 48 -16.72 -61.28 24.62
CA PRO A 48 -16.12 -61.90 25.80
C PRO A 48 -16.20 -63.43 25.72
N LEU A 49 -15.08 -64.12 25.96
CA LEU A 49 -15.04 -65.58 26.07
C LEU A 49 -15.31 -66.00 27.51
N ALA A 50 -16.52 -66.50 27.71
CA ALA A 50 -16.86 -67.47 28.73
C ALA A 50 -16.14 -68.79 28.41
N TRP A 51 -15.39 -69.32 29.38
CA TRP A 51 -14.95 -70.70 29.35
C TRP A 51 -15.81 -71.50 30.34
N CYS A 52 -16.63 -72.37 29.76
CA CYS A 52 -17.44 -73.34 30.45
C CYS A 52 -16.60 -74.62 30.61
N GLY A 53 -16.33 -75.02 31.85
CA GLY A 53 -15.77 -76.34 32.20
C GLY A 53 -16.72 -77.05 33.14
N GLN A 54 -17.75 -77.67 32.58
CA GLN A 54 -18.74 -78.46 33.30
C GLN A 54 -18.43 -79.95 33.08
N ILE A 55 -18.01 -80.64 34.14
CA ILE A 55 -18.09 -82.10 34.24
C ILE A 55 -19.06 -82.42 35.37
N PHE A 56 -20.05 -83.24 35.01
CA PHE A 56 -21.10 -83.79 35.83
C PHE A 56 -20.58 -85.00 36.60
N GLY A 57 -20.98 -85.14 37.88
CA GLY A 57 -20.69 -86.32 38.69
C GLY A 57 -21.46 -86.28 40.01
N ASN A 58 -22.71 -86.74 39.97
CA ASN A 58 -23.55 -86.96 41.15
C ASN A 58 -22.92 -87.99 42.09
N GLY A 59 -22.84 -87.65 43.38
CA GLY A 59 -22.50 -88.57 44.47
C GLY A 59 -23.15 -88.09 45.75
N THR A 60 -24.33 -88.64 46.03
CA THR A 60 -25.12 -88.44 47.25
C THR A 60 -24.37 -88.91 48.49
N GLY A 61 -24.33 -88.09 49.54
CA GLY A 61 -23.84 -88.47 50.86
C GLY A 61 -23.97 -87.34 51.89
N SER A 62 -25.14 -87.21 52.50
CA SER A 62 -25.36 -86.49 53.77
C SER A 62 -25.01 -87.41 54.97
N PRO A 63 -25.04 -86.93 56.22
CA PRO A 63 -24.27 -85.82 56.78
C PRO A 63 -23.56 -86.27 58.09
N GLY A 64 -22.28 -85.92 58.24
CA GLY A 64 -21.54 -86.12 59.49
C GLY A 64 -21.39 -84.79 60.22
N LEU A 65 -22.30 -84.52 61.17
CA LEU A 65 -22.06 -83.61 62.29
C LEU A 65 -20.71 -83.97 62.94
N LEU A 66 -19.96 -82.95 63.39
CA LEU A 66 -19.63 -82.75 64.80
C LEU A 66 -18.47 -81.74 64.91
N LEU A 67 -18.81 -80.59 65.49
CA LEU A 67 -18.03 -79.78 66.42
C LEU A 67 -16.50 -79.73 66.26
N GLY A 68 -16.00 -78.53 65.96
CA GLY A 68 -14.59 -78.19 66.07
C GLY A 68 -14.28 -76.70 65.92
N ASP A 69 -15.19 -75.81 66.35
CA ASP A 69 -14.89 -74.39 66.49
C ASP A 69 -13.96 -74.18 67.69
N GLY A 70 -12.70 -73.80 67.42
CA GLY A 70 -11.76 -73.42 68.48
C GLY A 70 -10.31 -73.21 68.04
N LEU A 71 -9.87 -73.77 66.90
CA LEU A 71 -8.46 -73.69 66.45
C LEU A 71 -8.25 -73.21 65.01
N THR A 72 -9.28 -72.67 64.36
CA THR A 72 -9.21 -72.06 63.01
C THR A 72 -9.09 -70.54 63.04
N GLY A 73 -9.27 -69.91 64.20
CA GLY A 73 -9.08 -68.45 64.39
C GLY A 73 -7.60 -68.05 64.32
N ALA A 74 -6.73 -68.77 65.04
CA ALA A 74 -5.32 -68.42 65.20
C ALA A 74 -4.50 -68.53 63.90
N CYS A 75 -4.67 -69.60 63.11
CA CYS A 75 -4.03 -69.69 61.78
C CYS A 75 -4.58 -68.63 60.80
N ARG A 76 -5.88 -68.33 60.84
CA ARG A 76 -6.47 -67.24 60.02
C ARG A 76 -6.01 -65.85 60.46
N GLN A 77 -5.79 -65.64 61.76
CA GLN A 77 -5.26 -64.40 62.31
C GLN A 77 -3.82 -64.18 61.90
N GLN A 78 -2.99 -65.24 61.93
CA GLN A 78 -1.62 -65.17 61.40
C GLN A 78 -1.59 -64.87 59.90
N GLU A 79 -2.46 -65.50 59.10
CA GLU A 79 -2.57 -65.20 57.66
C GLU A 79 -3.05 -63.76 57.39
N ILE A 80 -3.93 -63.21 58.22
CA ILE A 80 -4.39 -61.82 58.09
C ILE A 80 -3.29 -60.84 58.52
N GLU A 81 -2.59 -61.13 59.61
CA GLU A 81 -1.46 -60.32 60.08
C GLU A 81 -0.30 -60.35 59.09
N GLU A 82 0.03 -61.51 58.53
CA GLU A 82 1.07 -61.66 57.51
C GLU A 82 0.71 -60.90 56.22
N LYS A 83 -0.54 -60.99 55.76
CA LYS A 83 -1.03 -60.17 54.62
C LYS A 83 -1.00 -58.67 54.91
N LEU A 84 -1.32 -58.25 56.13
CA LEU A 84 -1.24 -56.84 56.51
C LEU A 84 0.21 -56.33 56.53
N ILE A 85 1.16 -57.18 56.94
CA ILE A 85 2.59 -56.87 56.91
C ILE A 85 3.13 -56.87 55.47
N GLU A 86 2.72 -57.82 54.63
CA GLU A 86 3.06 -57.85 53.20
C GLU A 86 2.50 -56.62 52.46
N GLU A 87 1.26 -56.22 52.75
CA GLU A 87 0.67 -55.00 52.20
C GLU A 87 1.35 -53.73 52.71
N GLU A 88 1.71 -53.66 53.99
CA GLU A 88 2.46 -52.52 54.55
C GLU A 88 3.85 -52.39 53.91
N THR A 89 4.55 -53.52 53.72
CA THR A 89 5.87 -53.54 53.10
C THR A 89 5.80 -53.24 51.59
N ALA A 90 4.82 -53.76 50.87
CA ALA A 90 4.55 -53.42 49.47
C ALA A 90 4.27 -51.92 49.31
N ARG A 91 3.41 -51.33 50.16
CA ARG A 91 3.13 -49.88 50.15
C ARG A 91 4.39 -49.05 50.41
N ARG A 92 5.23 -49.45 51.36
CA ARG A 92 6.49 -48.73 51.65
C ARG A 92 7.48 -48.81 50.50
N VAL A 93 7.56 -49.94 49.81
CA VAL A 93 8.39 -50.09 48.61
C VAL A 93 7.84 -49.25 47.47
N GLU A 94 6.53 -49.26 47.24
CA GLU A 94 5.86 -48.44 46.22
C GLU A 94 6.08 -46.95 46.46
N GLU A 95 5.94 -46.46 47.69
CA GLU A 95 6.20 -45.05 48.01
C GLU A 95 7.66 -44.65 47.79
N LEU A 96 8.61 -45.51 48.15
CA LEU A 96 10.03 -45.24 47.94
C LEU A 96 10.38 -45.23 46.45
N VAL A 97 9.80 -46.14 45.66
CA VAL A 97 9.97 -46.18 44.21
C VAL A 97 9.31 -44.97 43.56
N ALA A 98 8.09 -44.61 43.96
CA ALA A 98 7.38 -43.44 43.46
C ALA A 98 8.17 -42.15 43.71
N LYS A 99 8.67 -41.95 44.94
CA LYS A 99 9.51 -40.79 45.29
C LYS A 99 10.79 -40.73 44.47
N ARG A 100 11.48 -41.87 44.30
CA ARG A 100 12.72 -41.92 43.49
C ARG A 100 12.46 -41.68 42.00
N VAL A 101 11.37 -42.19 41.47
CA VAL A 101 10.99 -41.96 40.06
C VAL A 101 10.58 -40.51 39.85
N GLU A 102 9.83 -39.92 40.79
CA GLU A 102 9.42 -38.53 40.74
C GLU A 102 10.62 -37.57 40.76
N GLU A 103 11.57 -37.75 41.69
CA GLU A 103 12.82 -36.98 41.75
C GLU A 103 13.62 -37.05 40.44
N GLU A 104 13.69 -38.23 39.80
CA GLU A 104 14.43 -38.41 38.55
C GLU A 104 13.70 -37.84 37.34
N LEU A 105 12.37 -37.90 37.32
CA LEU A 105 11.58 -37.26 36.27
C LEU A 105 11.60 -35.74 36.41
N GLU A 106 11.60 -35.20 37.62
CA GLU A 106 11.67 -33.77 37.89
C GLU A 106 13.00 -33.18 37.38
N LYS A 107 14.14 -33.78 37.72
CA LYS A 107 15.45 -33.34 37.18
C LYS A 107 15.50 -33.33 35.66
N ARG A 108 14.97 -34.39 35.03
CA ARG A 108 14.92 -34.50 33.56
C ARG A 108 13.97 -33.47 32.95
N LYS A 109 12.84 -33.20 33.58
CA LYS A 109 11.91 -32.14 33.16
C LYS A 109 12.58 -30.78 33.24
N ASP A 110 13.23 -30.44 34.35
CA ASP A 110 13.93 -29.17 34.51
C ASP A 110 15.06 -28.97 33.49
N GLU A 111 15.78 -30.03 33.15
CA GLU A 111 16.79 -30.02 32.08
C GLU A 111 16.17 -29.77 30.70
N ILE A 112 15.08 -30.47 30.39
CA ILE A 112 14.36 -30.32 29.13
C ILE A 112 13.73 -28.94 29.03
N GLU A 113 13.06 -28.46 30.08
CA GLU A 113 12.41 -27.15 30.13
C GLU A 113 13.44 -26.03 29.93
N ARG A 114 14.60 -26.10 30.58
CA ARG A 114 15.69 -25.14 30.36
C ARG A 114 16.16 -25.12 28.91
N GLU A 115 16.34 -26.28 28.28
CA GLU A 115 16.79 -26.35 26.88
C GLU A 115 15.70 -25.85 25.91
N VAL A 116 14.43 -26.17 26.16
CA VAL A 116 13.29 -25.68 25.37
C VAL A 116 13.19 -24.15 25.49
N LEU A 117 13.28 -23.61 26.70
CA LEU A 117 13.27 -22.16 26.92
C LEU A 117 14.41 -21.49 26.17
N ARG A 118 15.64 -22.03 26.23
CA ARG A 118 16.78 -21.50 25.47
C ARG A 118 16.51 -21.46 23.97
N ARG A 119 16.03 -22.56 23.38
CA ARG A 119 15.73 -22.63 21.93
C ARG A 119 14.61 -21.70 21.52
N VAL A 120 13.58 -21.55 22.36
CA VAL A 120 12.46 -20.62 22.12
C VAL A 120 12.95 -19.18 22.21
N GLU A 121 13.81 -18.83 23.17
CA GLU A 121 14.40 -17.50 23.27
C GLU A 121 15.31 -17.18 22.09
N GLU A 122 16.13 -18.13 21.65
CA GLU A 122 16.98 -17.96 20.45
C GLU A 122 16.12 -17.75 19.19
N ALA A 123 15.06 -18.56 19.01
CA ALA A 123 14.15 -18.40 17.90
C ALA A 123 13.39 -17.06 17.94
N LYS A 124 12.93 -16.64 19.13
CA LYS A 124 12.29 -15.32 19.34
C LYS A 124 13.25 -14.19 19.00
N ARG A 125 14.50 -14.24 19.47
CA ARG A 125 15.51 -13.20 19.17
C ARG A 125 15.80 -13.08 17.69
N ILE A 126 15.92 -14.21 16.97
CA ILE A 126 16.14 -14.18 15.52
C ILE A 126 14.94 -13.55 14.81
N MET A 127 13.73 -13.96 15.19
CA MET A 127 12.50 -13.43 14.61
C MET A 127 12.32 -11.94 14.90
N GLU A 128 12.53 -11.51 16.14
CA GLU A 128 12.45 -10.09 16.55
C GLU A 128 13.46 -9.24 15.78
N LYS A 129 14.70 -9.73 15.62
CA LYS A 129 15.72 -9.02 14.85
C LYS A 129 15.33 -8.86 13.38
N GLN A 130 14.85 -9.94 12.73
CA GLN A 130 14.38 -9.89 11.35
C GLN A 130 13.19 -8.95 11.19
N LEU A 131 12.25 -8.97 12.14
CA LEU A 131 11.09 -8.09 12.13
C LEU A 131 11.49 -6.61 12.25
N LEU A 132 12.43 -6.28 13.14
CA LEU A 132 12.94 -4.92 13.30
C LEU A 132 13.66 -4.44 12.03
N GLU A 133 14.54 -5.26 11.46
CA GLU A 133 15.25 -4.93 10.21
C GLU A 133 14.28 -4.69 9.04
N GLU A 134 13.22 -5.50 8.94
CA GLU A 134 12.19 -5.35 7.90
C GLU A 134 11.38 -4.07 8.10
N LEU A 135 10.99 -3.74 9.34
CA LEU A 135 10.30 -2.49 9.65
C LEU A 135 11.17 -1.26 9.38
N GLU A 136 12.46 -1.31 9.69
CA GLU A 136 13.40 -0.23 9.38
C GLU A 136 13.55 -0.03 7.88
N ARG A 137 13.69 -1.12 7.10
CA ARG A 137 13.69 -1.05 5.64
C ARG A 137 12.42 -0.44 5.08
N GLN A 138 11.26 -0.87 5.57
CA GLN A 138 9.97 -0.34 5.11
C GLN A 138 9.85 1.14 5.40
N ARG A 139 10.21 1.59 6.62
CA ARG A 139 10.23 3.02 6.97
C ARG A 139 11.17 3.82 6.08
N GLN A 140 12.38 3.31 5.83
CA GLN A 140 13.34 3.97 4.94
C GLN A 140 12.82 4.04 3.50
N ALA A 141 12.23 2.96 3.00
CA ALA A 141 11.63 2.91 1.67
C ALA A 141 10.45 3.87 1.53
N GLU A 142 9.59 3.97 2.55
CA GLU A 142 8.47 4.90 2.56
C GLU A 142 8.96 6.36 2.58
N LEU A 143 9.92 6.69 3.44
CA LEU A 143 10.52 8.03 3.48
C LEU A 143 11.22 8.38 2.17
N ALA A 144 11.95 7.43 1.57
CA ALA A 144 12.60 7.63 0.28
C ALA A 144 11.57 7.83 -0.84
N ALA A 145 10.49 7.06 -0.85
CA ALA A 145 9.42 7.21 -1.82
C ALA A 145 8.67 8.54 -1.65
N GLN A 146 8.42 8.98 -0.42
CA GLN A 146 7.83 10.30 -0.15
C GLN A 146 8.74 11.43 -0.62
N LYS A 147 10.04 11.37 -0.30
CA LYS A 147 11.03 12.36 -0.78
C LYS A 147 11.11 12.40 -2.30
N ALA A 148 11.16 11.26 -2.96
CA ALA A 148 11.19 11.20 -4.43
C ALA A 148 9.94 11.83 -5.05
N ARG A 149 8.75 11.62 -4.46
CA ARG A 149 7.51 12.27 -4.90
C ARG A 149 7.54 13.77 -4.68
N GLU A 150 8.04 14.23 -3.53
CA GLU A 150 8.18 15.66 -3.23
C GLU A 150 9.17 16.34 -4.18
N GLU A 151 10.30 15.70 -4.47
CA GLU A 151 11.29 16.19 -5.45
C GLU A 151 10.70 16.26 -6.86
N GLU A 152 9.91 15.26 -7.28
CA GLU A 152 9.24 15.27 -8.58
C GLU A 152 8.19 16.40 -8.65
N GLU A 153 7.40 16.59 -7.60
CA GLU A 153 6.46 17.71 -7.52
C GLU A 153 7.17 19.06 -7.55
N ARG A 154 8.27 19.18 -6.82
CA ARG A 154 9.09 20.39 -6.80
C ARG A 154 9.68 20.68 -8.17
N ALA A 155 10.24 19.68 -8.85
CA ALA A 155 10.76 19.81 -10.21
C ALA A 155 9.66 20.23 -11.19
N LYS A 156 8.45 19.67 -11.07
CA LYS A 156 7.29 20.09 -11.87
C LYS A 156 6.90 21.55 -11.60
N ARG A 157 6.92 21.99 -10.33
CA ARG A 157 6.62 23.38 -9.96
C ARG A 157 7.66 24.35 -10.52
N GLU A 158 8.94 24.02 -10.39
CA GLU A 158 10.05 24.81 -10.94
C GLU A 158 9.97 24.89 -12.47
N GLU A 159 9.65 23.80 -13.17
CA GLU A 159 9.45 23.83 -14.62
C GLU A 159 8.22 24.66 -15.02
N LEU A 160 7.12 24.56 -14.29
CA LEU A 160 5.94 25.39 -14.52
C LEU A 160 6.23 26.88 -14.31
N GLU A 161 6.98 27.23 -13.26
CA GLU A 161 7.43 28.59 -12.99
C GLU A 161 8.30 29.11 -14.14
N ARG A 162 9.26 28.31 -14.62
CA ARG A 162 10.09 28.66 -15.79
C ARG A 162 9.26 28.93 -17.04
N ILE A 163 8.26 28.10 -17.32
CA ILE A 163 7.35 28.29 -18.47
C ILE A 163 6.53 29.57 -18.31
N LEU A 164 6.01 29.85 -17.10
CA LEU A 164 5.24 31.05 -16.83
C LEU A 164 6.10 32.31 -16.96
N GLU A 165 7.33 32.30 -16.46
CA GLU A 165 8.28 33.40 -16.64
C GLU A 165 8.60 33.62 -18.12
N GLU A 166 8.87 32.56 -18.87
CA GLU A 166 9.14 32.66 -20.30
C GLU A 166 7.93 33.20 -21.07
N ASN A 167 6.72 32.77 -20.70
CA ASN A 167 5.48 33.26 -21.30
C ASN A 167 5.25 34.75 -20.98
N ASN A 168 5.38 35.14 -19.71
CA ASN A 168 5.26 36.52 -19.26
C ASN A 168 6.29 37.42 -19.95
N ARG A 169 7.53 36.95 -20.11
CA ARG A 169 8.56 37.66 -20.86
C ARG A 169 8.16 37.85 -22.32
N LYS A 170 7.63 36.81 -22.99
CA LYS A 170 7.14 36.92 -24.38
C LYS A 170 5.98 37.90 -24.51
N ILE A 171 5.06 37.92 -23.54
CA ILE A 171 3.95 38.88 -23.51
C ILE A 171 4.50 40.30 -23.33
N ALA A 172 5.41 40.52 -22.38
CA ALA A 172 6.01 41.82 -22.14
C ALA A 172 6.80 42.33 -23.37
N GLU A 173 7.59 41.46 -24.01
CA GLU A 173 8.32 41.79 -25.23
C GLU A 173 7.36 42.12 -26.39
N ALA A 174 6.26 41.37 -26.56
CA ALA A 174 5.25 41.66 -27.57
C ALA A 174 4.54 43.00 -27.31
N GLN A 175 4.17 43.28 -26.07
CA GLN A 175 3.57 44.56 -25.68
C GLN A 175 4.54 45.73 -25.88
N ALA A 176 5.81 45.56 -25.55
CA ALA A 176 6.84 46.58 -25.77
C ALA A 176 7.01 46.89 -27.27
N LYS A 177 7.04 45.87 -28.13
CA LYS A 177 7.09 46.05 -29.59
C LYS A 177 5.87 46.79 -30.13
N LEU A 178 4.68 46.43 -29.67
CA LEU A 178 3.44 47.11 -30.07
C LEU A 178 3.44 48.58 -29.62
N ALA A 179 3.93 48.86 -28.40
CA ALA A 179 4.06 50.23 -27.90
C ALA A 179 5.08 51.03 -28.71
N GLU A 180 6.22 50.44 -29.06
CA GLU A 180 7.24 51.05 -29.91
C GLU A 180 6.68 51.37 -31.31
N GLU A 181 5.95 50.44 -31.92
CA GLU A 181 5.31 50.64 -33.22
C GLU A 181 4.24 51.74 -33.18
N GLN A 182 3.41 51.77 -32.13
CA GLN A 182 2.44 52.85 -31.92
C GLN A 182 3.13 54.22 -31.80
N LEU A 183 4.24 54.30 -31.06
CA LEU A 183 5.02 55.53 -30.95
C LEU A 183 5.58 55.95 -32.31
N ARG A 184 6.13 55.03 -33.10
CA ARG A 184 6.61 55.30 -34.47
C ARG A 184 5.52 55.84 -35.38
N ILE A 185 4.32 55.26 -35.35
CA ILE A 185 3.18 55.75 -36.14
C ILE A 185 2.79 57.17 -35.72
N VAL A 186 2.76 57.46 -34.42
CA VAL A 186 2.43 58.81 -33.92
C VAL A 186 3.50 59.83 -34.34
N GLU A 187 4.78 59.49 -34.28
CA GLU A 187 5.86 60.35 -34.75
C GLU A 187 5.78 60.61 -36.25
N GLU A 188 5.49 59.58 -37.04
CA GLU A 188 5.32 59.70 -38.49
C GLU A 188 4.11 60.57 -38.85
N GLN A 189 2.97 60.39 -38.16
CA GLN A 189 1.81 61.26 -38.33
C GLN A 189 2.12 62.72 -37.98
N ARG A 190 2.94 62.99 -36.95
CA ARG A 190 3.40 64.35 -36.63
C ARG A 190 4.24 64.94 -37.77
N LYS A 191 5.16 64.17 -38.35
CA LYS A 191 5.99 64.61 -39.49
C LYS A 191 5.13 64.91 -40.72
N ILE A 192 4.22 64.00 -41.08
CA ILE A 192 3.30 64.20 -42.21
C ILE A 192 2.44 65.44 -41.99
N HIS A 193 1.97 65.68 -40.77
CA HIS A 193 1.18 66.86 -40.45
C HIS A 193 2.00 68.15 -40.58
N GLU A 194 3.24 68.16 -40.09
CA GLU A 194 4.16 69.30 -40.24
C GLU A 194 4.45 69.60 -41.72
N GLU A 195 4.73 68.56 -42.52
CA GLU A 195 4.95 68.68 -43.96
C GLU A 195 3.71 69.20 -44.69
N ARG A 196 2.51 68.68 -44.36
CA ARG A 196 1.25 69.19 -44.92
C ARG A 196 1.03 70.66 -44.60
N MET A 197 1.33 71.09 -43.38
CA MET A 197 1.19 72.50 -42.99
C MET A 197 2.18 73.41 -43.73
N LYS A 198 3.43 72.96 -43.94
CA LYS A 198 4.41 73.69 -44.75
C LYS A 198 3.95 73.81 -46.21
N LEU A 199 3.51 72.70 -46.80
CA LEU A 199 3.06 72.65 -48.19
C LEU A 199 1.82 73.53 -48.42
N GLU A 200 0.87 73.52 -47.49
CA GLU A 200 -0.32 74.39 -47.56
C GLU A 200 0.06 75.87 -47.38
N GLN A 201 1.00 76.21 -46.50
CA GLN A 201 1.52 77.57 -46.39
C GLN A 201 2.22 78.04 -47.67
N GLU A 202 3.02 77.18 -48.29
CA GLU A 202 3.65 77.47 -49.58
C GLU A 202 2.60 77.67 -50.68
N ARG A 203 1.59 76.80 -50.75
CA ARG A 203 0.49 76.93 -51.72
C ARG A 203 -0.30 78.22 -51.53
N GLN A 204 -0.56 78.63 -50.29
CA GLN A 204 -1.21 79.91 -50.00
C GLN A 204 -0.31 81.11 -50.34
N ARG A 205 1.00 81.02 -50.16
CA ARG A 205 1.95 82.07 -50.59
C ARG A 205 1.96 82.20 -52.11
N GLN A 206 2.04 81.07 -52.83
CA GLN A 206 1.97 81.02 -54.28
C GLN A 206 0.65 81.62 -54.78
N GLN A 207 -0.50 81.22 -54.22
CA GLN A 207 -1.80 81.81 -54.59
C GLN A 207 -1.85 83.31 -54.34
N LYS A 208 -1.30 83.81 -53.22
CA LYS A 208 -1.21 85.25 -52.95
C LYS A 208 -0.30 85.97 -53.94
N GLU A 209 0.82 85.36 -54.33
CA GLU A 209 1.76 85.90 -55.33
C GLU A 209 1.14 85.91 -56.73
N GLU A 210 0.51 84.82 -57.15
CA GLU A 210 -0.26 84.72 -58.40
C GLU A 210 -1.40 85.74 -58.45
N GLN A 211 -2.19 85.83 -57.37
CA GLN A 211 -3.25 86.83 -57.25
C GLN A 211 -2.68 88.25 -57.29
N LYS A 212 -1.50 88.50 -56.71
CA LYS A 212 -0.82 89.80 -56.76
C LYS A 212 -0.28 90.14 -58.16
N ILE A 213 0.17 89.15 -58.94
CA ILE A 213 0.56 89.30 -60.34
C ILE A 213 -0.68 89.67 -61.19
N ILE A 214 -1.81 88.99 -61.00
CA ILE A 214 -3.07 89.25 -61.73
C ILE A 214 -3.70 90.61 -61.36
N LEU A 215 -3.72 90.95 -60.06
CA LEU A 215 -4.24 92.25 -59.58
C LEU A 215 -3.31 93.44 -59.91
N GLY A 216 -2.11 93.21 -60.45
CA GLY A 216 -1.19 94.27 -60.87
C GLY A 216 -0.70 95.18 -59.73
N LYS A 217 -0.74 94.71 -58.48
CA LYS A 217 -0.27 95.46 -57.30
C LYS A 217 1.20 95.13 -57.02
N GLY A 218 2.04 96.16 -57.03
CA GLY A 218 3.50 95.99 -57.13
C GLY A 218 3.92 95.98 -58.60
N LYS A 219 5.21 96.22 -58.87
CA LYS A 219 5.77 96.44 -60.21
C LYS A 219 5.78 95.16 -61.09
N SER A 220 4.73 94.34 -61.05
CA SER A 220 4.62 93.01 -61.66
C SER A 220 4.07 93.01 -63.08
N ARG A 221 3.41 94.09 -63.53
CA ARG A 221 2.92 94.21 -64.92
C ARG A 221 4.10 94.53 -65.86
N PRO A 222 4.49 93.63 -66.80
CA PRO A 222 5.51 93.94 -67.79
C PRO A 222 5.04 95.13 -68.63
N LYS A 223 5.89 96.15 -68.78
CA LYS A 223 5.58 97.36 -69.53
C LYS A 223 5.57 97.00 -71.03
N LEU A 224 4.41 96.58 -71.53
CA LEU A 224 4.21 96.36 -72.96
C LEU A 224 4.27 97.72 -73.66
N SER A 225 5.40 98.00 -74.31
CA SER A 225 5.55 99.12 -75.23
C SER A 225 4.81 98.78 -76.52
N PHE A 226 3.57 99.25 -76.65
CA PHE A 226 2.89 99.26 -77.94
C PHE A 226 3.32 100.52 -78.69
N THR A 227 4.17 100.35 -79.71
CA THR A 227 4.40 101.38 -80.71
C THR A 227 3.14 101.46 -81.59
N LEU A 228 2.26 102.42 -81.30
CA LEU A 228 1.19 102.80 -82.21
C LEU A 228 1.85 103.43 -83.44
N LYS A 229 1.85 102.72 -84.57
CA LYS A 229 2.13 103.32 -85.87
C LYS A 229 0.92 104.16 -86.26
N SER A 230 1.05 105.48 -86.20
CA SER A 230 0.14 106.41 -86.89
C SER A 230 0.28 106.16 -88.39
N GLN A 231 -0.82 105.83 -89.09
CA GLN A 231 -0.88 105.92 -90.55
C GLN A 231 -1.57 107.25 -90.88
N ASP A 232 -0.95 107.98 -91.81
CA ASP A 232 -1.37 109.28 -92.36
C ASP A 232 -2.80 109.26 -92.96
#